data_AF-A0AA39YJS2-F1
#
_entry.id   AF-A0AA39YJS2-F1
#
_cell.length_a   1.000
_cell.length_b   1.000
_cell.length_c   1.000
_cell.angle_alpha   90.00
_cell.angle_beta   90.00
_cell.angle_gamma   90.00
#
_symmetry.space_group_name_H-M   'P 1'
#
loop_
_entity.id
_entity.type
_entity.pdbx_description
1 polymer ?
#
loop_
_entity_poly.entity_id
_entity_poly.type
_entity_poly.pdbx_seq_one_letter_code
_entity_poly.pdbx_strand_id
1 'polypeptide(L)'
;MMSSSNFSREGPSPKIMNGNAAGSVSDADTRARTGTTVIHQSQPCLPLSKLLKDGDIVLLLTPGVAPDAANARNEPPGHITDPFEPLGKALARHHPWIRHVPYLPRNGITGTHVVHIRLATAVVFVISGPPRHGQPSQVAMAEITRTICDHRPQIIVACCDLRELGRLDALFPTIIQIPNYSPPELEAAADLLFGEVKKPSTGPNVQNLILSPKSWLCEVWNREHDLPAVYDLWCQCFPKHFHPSRFLFQTLLCRDGYAMHYVVREPETSEVVGFCAIYTSYANSDNEQLIGSIAAVIVRPSYRQRGVGLSLHNHALRQLSKIRGVSRLQLGSAFPRLLYGLPVDSPWEDWFRRRSWPIHPQSSEPGTGQEACDWFLRFGDWPATGPMPPGLVFRPCEFNEFDMVLNIVSRESKQKNNLGWYDQYAKLADTMNVRDIVLGLEGETIVAIALTYTRNNGSPAVDDLPWAGTIADDVGGVTCICITDERPNMAIPRSTIMIRLLDSCIRTLASYGMRNMFIDAVKWGDQGFQELGT
;
A
#
# COMPACT_ATOMS: atom_id res chain seq x y z
N MET A 1 -57.47 62.89 19.91
CA MET A 1 -56.37 62.73 20.88
C MET A 1 -55.09 62.61 20.05
N MET A 2 -54.56 63.73 19.52
CA MET A 2 -53.56 64.64 20.15
C MET A 2 -52.30 63.87 20.56
N SER A 3 -51.08 64.13 20.07
CA SER A 3 -50.45 65.29 19.42
C SER A 3 -49.18 64.75 18.71
N SER A 4 -48.91 64.98 17.41
CA SER A 4 -48.25 66.17 16.82
C SER A 4 -46.92 66.49 17.53
N SER A 5 -45.74 66.54 16.89
CA SER A 5 -45.30 67.37 15.74
C SER A 5 -43.75 67.30 15.67
N ASN A 6 -42.95 67.72 14.69
CA ASN A 6 -43.03 68.12 13.28
C ASN A 6 -41.58 68.32 12.79
N PHE A 7 -41.40 68.20 11.47
CA PHE A 7 -40.53 69.02 10.59
C PHE A 7 -38.98 69.05 10.70
N SER A 8 -38.35 68.47 9.67
CA SER A 8 -37.69 69.18 8.53
C SER A 8 -36.21 69.57 8.50
N ARG A 9 -35.65 69.22 7.32
CA ARG A 9 -34.72 69.94 6.41
C ARG A 9 -33.20 69.85 6.60
N GLU A 10 -32.60 69.21 5.58
CA GLU A 10 -31.50 69.64 4.69
C GLU A 10 -30.30 70.46 5.23
N GLY A 11 -29.11 69.98 4.88
CA GLY A 11 -27.97 70.83 4.47
C GLY A 11 -26.69 70.71 5.31
N PRO A 12 -25.50 71.00 4.75
CA PRO A 12 -24.37 70.05 4.78
C PRO A 12 -23.08 70.55 5.48
N SER A 13 -22.08 69.64 5.53
CA SER A 13 -20.62 69.81 5.80
C SER A 13 -20.14 69.44 7.23
N PRO A 14 -18.84 69.15 7.52
CA PRO A 14 -17.64 69.17 6.66
C PRO A 14 -16.70 67.93 6.78
N LYS A 15 -15.69 67.90 5.89
CA LYS A 15 -14.48 67.06 5.97
C LYS A 15 -13.61 67.41 7.18
N ILE A 16 -13.05 66.40 7.87
CA ILE A 16 -11.85 66.53 8.71
C ILE A 16 -10.92 65.33 8.44
N MET A 17 -9.66 65.65 8.10
CA MET A 17 -8.50 64.75 8.01
C MET A 17 -8.10 64.23 9.38
N ASN A 18 -7.58 63.00 9.45
CA ASN A 18 -6.48 62.68 10.39
C ASN A 18 -5.66 61.50 9.84
N GLY A 19 -4.34 61.67 9.91
CA GLY A 19 -3.35 60.71 9.42
C GLY A 19 -2.77 59.79 10.49
N ASN A 20 -1.97 58.85 9.98
CA ASN A 20 -0.88 58.08 10.58
C ASN A 20 -1.03 57.50 12.01
N ALA A 21 -1.00 56.16 12.08
CA ALA A 21 -0.07 55.44 12.96
C ALA A 21 0.11 54.00 12.48
N ALA A 22 1.31 53.69 11.97
CA ALA A 22 1.79 52.33 11.80
C ALA A 22 2.01 51.73 13.19
N GLY A 23 1.09 50.87 13.63
CA GLY A 23 1.25 50.03 14.81
C GLY A 23 1.95 48.74 14.41
N SER A 24 3.19 48.57 14.86
CA SER A 24 3.92 47.30 14.80
C SER A 24 3.15 46.23 15.58
N VAL A 25 2.52 45.30 14.88
CA VAL A 25 2.00 44.07 15.49
C VAL A 25 3.21 43.21 15.82
N SER A 26 3.49 43.05 17.11
CA SER A 26 4.56 42.22 17.64
C SER A 26 4.39 40.76 17.22
N ASP A 27 5.51 40.10 16.90
CA ASP A 27 5.69 38.67 16.58
C ASP A 27 5.11 37.66 17.60
N ALA A 28 4.48 38.13 18.67
CA ALA A 28 3.80 37.30 19.66
C ALA A 28 2.40 36.82 19.22
N ASP A 29 1.73 37.51 18.30
CA ASP A 29 0.30 37.30 18.03
C ASP A 29 -0.01 36.27 16.92
N THR A 30 1.03 35.71 16.28
CA THR A 30 0.89 34.70 15.22
C THR A 30 1.10 33.26 15.72
N ARG A 31 1.47 33.07 16.99
CA ARG A 31 1.67 31.73 17.60
C ARG A 31 0.42 31.09 18.21
N ALA A 32 -0.74 31.74 18.14
CA ALA A 32 -1.97 31.32 18.83
C ALA A 32 -3.06 30.73 17.90
N ARG A 33 -2.71 30.02 16.83
CA ARG A 33 -3.72 29.42 15.91
C ARG A 33 -3.80 27.89 15.89
N THR A 34 -2.97 27.18 16.64
CA THR A 34 -3.06 25.72 16.83
C THR A 34 -2.78 25.37 18.30
N GLY A 35 -3.60 24.50 18.91
CA GLY A 35 -3.46 24.12 20.32
C GLY A 35 -2.39 23.05 20.59
N THR A 36 -1.66 22.63 19.57
CA THR A 36 -0.62 21.59 19.62
C THR A 36 0.63 22.08 20.35
N THR A 37 1.04 21.38 21.41
CA THR A 37 2.21 21.75 22.23
C THR A 37 3.05 20.52 22.58
N VAL A 38 4.38 20.64 22.49
CA VAL A 38 5.29 19.65 23.10
C VAL A 38 5.33 19.92 24.59
N ILE A 39 4.81 19.00 25.38
CA ILE A 39 4.71 19.18 26.83
C ILE A 39 5.94 18.60 27.54
N HIS A 40 6.48 17.50 27.03
CA HIS A 40 7.64 16.84 27.63
C HIS A 40 8.53 16.25 26.55
N GLN A 41 9.84 16.51 26.63
CA GLN A 41 10.85 15.88 25.78
C GLN A 41 12.16 15.71 26.56
N SER A 42 12.40 14.51 27.05
CA SER A 42 13.66 14.11 27.69
C SER A 42 14.60 13.36 26.75
N GLN A 43 14.11 12.85 25.61
CA GLN A 43 14.91 12.24 24.55
C GLN A 43 14.86 13.09 23.26
N PRO A 44 15.99 13.35 22.58
CA PRO A 44 16.03 14.19 21.38
C PRO A 44 15.55 13.43 20.12
N CYS A 45 14.37 12.81 20.16
CA CYS A 45 13.80 12.06 19.03
C CYS A 45 12.97 12.93 18.07
N LEU A 46 12.62 14.16 18.45
CA LEU A 46 11.94 15.12 17.58
C LEU A 46 12.92 16.17 17.01
N PRO A 47 12.74 16.59 15.75
CA PRO A 47 11.79 16.03 14.79
C PRO A 47 12.21 14.64 14.28
N LEU A 48 11.23 13.78 14.02
CA LEU A 48 11.44 12.42 13.51
C LEU A 48 12.24 12.39 12.20
N SER A 49 12.15 13.45 11.38
CA SER A 49 12.92 13.62 10.15
C SER A 49 14.45 13.59 10.34
N LYS A 50 14.95 13.85 11.56
CA LYS A 50 16.39 13.73 11.89
C LYS A 50 16.80 12.33 12.33
N LEU A 51 15.84 11.53 12.78
CA LEU A 51 16.06 10.17 13.25
C LEU A 51 15.93 9.16 12.12
N LEU A 52 14.90 9.33 11.29
CA LEU A 52 14.48 8.37 10.28
C LEU A 52 15.32 8.49 9.01
N LYS A 53 15.62 7.33 8.42
CA LYS A 53 16.25 7.17 7.12
C LYS A 53 15.22 6.68 6.10
N ASP A 54 15.58 6.77 4.82
CA ASP A 54 14.77 6.22 3.75
C ASP A 54 14.53 4.71 3.94
N GLY A 55 13.25 4.32 4.03
CA GLY A 55 12.82 2.94 4.24
C GLY A 55 12.58 2.54 5.71
N ASP A 56 12.89 3.40 6.68
CA ASP A 56 12.51 3.16 8.08
C ASP A 56 10.99 3.16 8.23
N ILE A 57 10.43 2.34 9.12
CA ILE A 57 8.97 2.28 9.34
C ILE A 57 8.61 3.11 10.57
N VAL A 58 7.59 3.95 10.46
CA VAL A 58 6.95 4.60 11.62
C VAL A 58 5.63 3.91 11.89
N LEU A 59 5.49 3.32 13.07
CA LEU A 59 4.24 2.71 13.49
C LEU A 59 3.37 3.74 14.21
N LEU A 60 2.20 4.04 13.65
CA LEU A 60 1.15 4.83 14.30
C LEU A 60 0.15 3.87 14.97
N LEU A 61 0.10 3.88 16.30
CA LEU A 61 -0.87 3.12 17.10
C LEU A 61 -1.99 4.05 17.56
N THR A 62 -3.23 3.78 17.12
CA THR A 62 -4.40 4.62 17.45
C THR A 62 -5.48 3.83 18.20
N PRO A 63 -6.20 4.45 19.14
CA PRO A 63 -7.26 3.75 19.86
C PRO A 63 -8.49 3.56 18.97
N GLY A 64 -9.14 2.40 19.07
CA GLY A 64 -10.49 2.21 18.56
C GLY A 64 -11.50 2.99 19.41
N VAL A 65 -12.05 4.08 18.87
CA VAL A 65 -13.03 4.95 19.54
C VAL A 65 -14.42 4.69 18.95
N ALA A 66 -15.40 4.43 19.80
CA ALA A 66 -16.80 4.32 19.37
C ALA A 66 -17.33 5.71 18.98
N PRO A 67 -18.14 5.84 17.92
CA PRO A 67 -18.74 7.13 17.54
C PRO A 67 -19.57 7.71 18.68
N ASP A 68 -19.39 9.00 18.98
CA ASP A 68 -20.25 9.68 19.96
C ASP A 68 -21.69 9.74 19.44
N ALA A 69 -22.66 9.44 20.32
CA ALA A 69 -24.09 9.36 20.00
C ALA A 69 -24.69 10.66 19.43
N ALA A 70 -23.99 11.80 19.56
CA ALA A 70 -24.37 13.07 18.96
C ALA A 70 -24.10 13.14 17.45
N ASN A 71 -23.04 12.47 16.96
CA ASN A 71 -22.65 12.46 15.54
C ASN A 71 -23.35 11.33 14.76
N ALA A 72 -23.81 10.28 15.45
CA ALA A 72 -24.54 9.16 14.85
C ALA A 72 -25.92 9.54 14.26
N ARG A 73 -26.44 10.75 14.53
CA ARG A 73 -27.75 11.21 14.00
C ARG A 73 -27.68 11.77 12.58
N ASN A 74 -26.49 12.12 12.08
CA ASN A 74 -26.31 12.80 10.79
C ASN A 74 -25.60 11.96 9.72
N GLU A 75 -25.15 10.74 10.04
CA GLU A 75 -24.50 9.86 9.07
C GLU A 75 -25.35 8.63 8.74
N PRO A 76 -25.39 8.20 7.46
CA PRO A 76 -26.10 6.99 7.08
C PRO A 76 -25.53 5.77 7.80
N PRO A 77 -26.38 4.81 8.22
CA PRO A 77 -25.94 3.63 8.96
C PRO A 77 -24.99 2.79 8.12
N GLY A 78 -23.71 2.73 8.53
CA GLY A 78 -22.68 1.89 7.89
C GLY A 78 -21.30 2.52 7.74
N HIS A 79 -21.16 3.85 7.86
CA HIS A 79 -19.87 4.53 7.74
C HIS A 79 -19.22 4.75 9.13
N ILE A 80 -18.48 3.76 9.63
CA ILE A 80 -17.59 3.97 10.79
C ILE A 80 -16.23 4.37 10.21
N THR A 81 -16.02 5.67 10.05
CA THR A 81 -14.76 6.22 9.57
C THR A 81 -13.76 6.28 10.73
N ASP A 82 -12.51 5.83 10.55
CA ASP A 82 -11.47 5.90 11.59
C ASP A 82 -11.21 7.38 11.95
N PRO A 83 -11.49 7.83 13.19
CA PRO A 83 -11.32 9.23 13.59
C PRO A 83 -9.87 9.70 13.53
N PHE A 84 -8.90 8.78 13.48
CA PHE A 84 -7.48 9.10 13.39
C PHE A 84 -6.90 8.95 11.98
N GLU A 85 -7.71 8.59 10.98
CA GLU A 85 -7.31 8.60 9.56
C GLU A 85 -6.64 9.93 9.15
N PRO A 86 -7.10 11.13 9.58
CA PRO A 86 -6.42 12.38 9.27
C PRO A 86 -4.96 12.43 9.76
N LEU A 87 -4.67 11.88 10.94
CA LEU A 87 -3.31 11.83 11.49
C LEU A 87 -2.41 10.91 10.65
N GLY A 88 -2.89 9.71 10.33
CA GLY A 88 -2.16 8.77 9.46
C GLY A 88 -1.83 9.39 8.10
N LYS A 89 -2.83 10.02 7.47
CA LYS A 89 -2.65 10.75 6.20
C LYS A 89 -1.66 11.90 6.32
N ALA A 90 -1.71 12.68 7.40
CA ALA A 90 -0.83 13.81 7.61
C ALA A 90 0.63 13.36 7.81
N LEU A 91 0.87 12.34 8.64
CA LEU A 91 2.21 11.76 8.82
C LEU A 91 2.74 11.19 7.50
N ALA A 92 1.88 10.58 6.69
CA ALA A 92 2.27 10.00 5.40
C ALA A 92 2.67 11.04 4.35
N ARG A 93 2.30 12.33 4.52
CA ARG A 93 2.82 13.43 3.70
C ARG A 93 4.31 13.69 3.97
N HIS A 94 4.76 13.42 5.20
CA HIS A 94 6.13 13.64 5.66
C HIS A 94 7.02 12.41 5.47
N HIS A 95 6.47 11.21 5.63
CA HIS A 95 7.22 9.96 5.53
C HIS A 95 6.42 8.86 4.83
N PRO A 96 6.93 8.20 3.77
CA PRO A 96 6.13 7.27 2.97
C PRO A 96 5.79 5.94 3.65
N TRP A 97 6.48 5.57 4.74
CA TRP A 97 6.31 4.28 5.43
C TRP A 97 5.66 4.46 6.80
N ILE A 98 4.45 5.03 6.80
CA ILE A 98 3.59 5.06 7.99
C ILE A 98 2.75 3.78 7.98
N ARG A 99 2.89 2.98 9.04
CA ARG A 99 2.00 1.85 9.29
C ARG A 99 0.99 2.25 10.36
N HIS A 100 -0.28 2.39 9.98
CA HIS A 100 -1.35 2.79 10.90
C HIS A 100 -2.07 1.54 11.39
N VAL A 101 -1.99 1.25 12.70
CA VAL A 101 -2.59 0.06 13.30
C VAL A 101 -3.46 0.45 14.50
N PRO A 102 -4.77 0.17 14.48
CA PRO A 102 -5.64 0.46 15.61
C PRO A 102 -5.46 -0.57 16.72
N TYR A 103 -5.50 -0.13 17.98
CA TYR A 103 -5.61 -0.99 19.16
C TYR A 103 -7.00 -0.84 19.80
N LEU A 104 -7.65 -1.96 20.11
CA LEU A 104 -9.02 -1.95 20.64
C LEU A 104 -9.02 -1.99 22.17
N PRO A 105 -9.93 -1.27 22.85
CA PRO A 105 -10.05 -1.32 24.32
C PRO A 105 -10.23 -2.73 24.88
N ARG A 106 -10.91 -3.63 24.16
CA ARG A 106 -11.18 -5.01 24.61
C ARG A 106 -9.97 -5.94 24.52
N ASN A 107 -9.13 -5.77 23.50
CA ASN A 107 -8.04 -6.69 23.18
C ASN A 107 -6.66 -6.13 23.53
N GLY A 108 -6.56 -4.81 23.75
CA GLY A 108 -5.32 -4.11 24.08
C GLY A 108 -4.22 -4.35 23.05
N ILE A 109 -2.98 -4.39 23.54
CA ILE A 109 -1.78 -4.70 22.74
C ILE A 109 -1.64 -6.22 22.62
N THR A 110 -1.93 -6.73 21.42
CA THR A 110 -1.88 -8.16 21.07
C THR A 110 -0.53 -8.57 20.46
N GLY A 111 -0.33 -9.88 20.22
CA GLY A 111 0.86 -10.41 19.53
C GLY A 111 1.10 -9.79 18.14
N THR A 112 0.04 -9.46 17.40
CA THR A 112 0.14 -8.76 16.11
C THR A 112 0.79 -7.37 16.27
N HIS A 113 0.41 -6.63 17.31
CA HIS A 113 1.03 -5.34 17.61
C HIS A 113 2.51 -5.49 17.95
N VAL A 114 2.90 -6.54 18.68
CA VAL A 114 4.31 -6.84 18.99
C VAL A 114 5.14 -6.99 17.72
N VAL A 115 4.62 -7.67 16.70
CA VAL A 115 5.30 -7.82 15.40
C VAL A 115 5.52 -6.45 14.75
N HIS A 116 4.49 -5.61 14.71
CA HIS A 116 4.63 -4.27 14.13
C HIS A 116 5.59 -3.36 14.91
N ILE A 117 5.55 -3.41 16.24
CA ILE A 117 6.46 -2.62 17.10
C ILE A 117 7.92 -3.03 16.85
N ARG A 118 8.19 -4.33 16.70
CA ARG A 118 9.56 -4.84 16.45
C ARG A 118 10.12 -4.42 15.10
N LEU A 119 9.26 -4.29 14.08
CA LEU A 119 9.61 -3.86 12.73
C LEU A 119 9.77 -2.34 12.58
N ALA A 120 9.18 -1.55 13.49
CA ALA A 120 9.23 -0.10 13.42
C ALA A 120 10.57 0.47 13.92
N THR A 121 10.99 1.59 13.33
CA THR A 121 12.12 2.40 13.79
C THR A 121 11.68 3.39 14.88
N ALA A 122 10.44 3.90 14.79
CA ALA A 122 9.81 4.74 15.80
C ALA A 122 8.32 4.41 15.95
N VAL A 123 7.78 4.61 17.16
CA VAL A 123 6.37 4.37 17.48
C VAL A 123 5.71 5.67 17.91
N VAL A 124 4.63 6.06 17.22
CA VAL A 124 3.72 7.13 17.64
C VAL A 124 2.50 6.48 18.25
N PHE A 125 2.25 6.72 19.53
CA PHE A 125 1.13 6.13 20.27
C PHE A 125 0.13 7.22 20.63
N VAL A 126 -1.11 7.07 20.17
CA VAL A 126 -2.18 8.05 20.41
C VAL A 126 -2.97 7.67 21.65
N ILE A 127 -3.24 8.65 22.52
CA ILE A 127 -4.18 8.53 23.64
C ILE A 127 -5.34 9.49 23.38
N SER A 128 -6.56 8.97 23.31
CA SER A 128 -7.75 9.77 22.95
C SER A 128 -8.43 10.45 24.13
N GLY A 129 -8.20 9.98 25.36
CA GLY A 129 -8.93 10.46 26.54
C GLY A 129 -8.69 9.61 27.80
N PRO A 130 -9.25 10.02 28.95
CA PRO A 130 -9.16 9.26 30.20
C PRO A 130 -9.90 7.90 30.12
N PRO A 131 -9.58 6.95 31.01
CA PRO A 131 -10.21 5.63 31.02
C PRO A 131 -11.73 5.73 31.21
N ARG A 132 -12.50 5.08 30.34
CA ARG A 132 -13.96 4.92 30.50
C ARG A 132 -14.26 3.72 31.40
N HIS A 133 -15.36 3.75 32.16
CA HIS A 133 -15.76 2.64 33.03
C HIS A 133 -15.80 1.30 32.28
N GLY A 134 -15.08 0.30 32.79
CA GLY A 134 -15.00 -1.04 32.20
C GLY A 134 -14.02 -1.18 31.04
N GLN A 135 -13.24 -0.15 30.70
CA GLN A 135 -12.18 -0.22 29.69
C GLN A 135 -10.79 -0.16 30.35
N PRO A 136 -9.80 -0.92 29.86
CA PRO A 136 -8.42 -0.77 30.31
C PRO A 136 -7.87 0.62 29.95
N SER A 137 -6.99 1.14 30.80
CA SER A 137 -6.37 2.45 30.58
C SER A 137 -5.49 2.45 29.33
N GLN A 138 -5.68 3.43 28.44
CA GLN A 138 -4.79 3.64 27.28
C GLN A 138 -3.36 3.99 27.73
N VAL A 139 -3.20 4.60 28.90
CA VAL A 139 -1.88 4.85 29.52
C VAL A 139 -1.19 3.53 29.84
N ALA A 140 -1.91 2.57 30.43
CA ALA A 140 -1.35 1.24 30.72
C ALA A 140 -1.00 0.49 29.43
N MET A 141 -1.79 0.65 28.36
CA MET A 141 -1.45 0.09 27.05
C MET A 141 -0.18 0.72 26.47
N ALA A 142 -0.01 2.03 26.61
CA ALA A 142 1.21 2.73 26.20
C ALA A 142 2.44 2.24 26.99
N GLU A 143 2.32 1.91 28.28
CA GLU A 143 3.39 1.32 29.09
C GLU A 143 3.79 -0.09 28.62
N ILE A 144 2.80 -0.92 28.24
CA ILE A 144 3.06 -2.23 27.62
C ILE A 144 3.83 -2.03 26.31
N THR A 145 3.38 -1.11 25.46
CA THR A 145 4.09 -0.76 24.22
C THR A 145 5.52 -0.28 24.51
N ARG A 146 5.73 0.54 25.55
CA ARG A 146 7.06 1.00 25.96
C ARG A 146 8.00 -0.15 26.26
N THR A 147 7.51 -1.15 26.99
CA THR A 147 8.27 -2.36 27.36
C THR A 147 8.69 -3.15 26.12
N ILE A 148 7.87 -3.14 25.05
CA ILE A 148 8.16 -3.82 23.78
C ILE A 148 9.10 -2.99 22.88
N CYS A 149 9.00 -1.66 22.93
CA CYS A 149 9.83 -0.75 22.13
C CYS A 149 11.33 -0.90 22.44
N ASP A 150 11.68 -1.30 23.66
CA ASP A 150 13.05 -1.46 24.14
C ASP A 150 13.86 -0.15 23.96
N HIS A 151 14.74 -0.06 22.96
CA HIS A 151 15.52 1.15 22.66
C HIS A 151 14.86 2.09 21.64
N ARG A 152 13.73 1.71 21.03
CA ARG A 152 13.06 2.50 19.99
C ARG A 152 12.31 3.69 20.62
N PRO A 153 12.37 4.88 19.99
CA PRO A 153 11.59 6.00 20.47
C PRO A 153 10.09 5.73 20.42
N GLN A 154 9.42 5.94 21.56
CA GLN A 154 7.98 6.00 21.67
C GLN A 154 7.56 7.45 21.94
N ILE A 155 6.70 7.99 21.09
CA ILE A 155 6.16 9.34 21.20
C ILE A 155 4.68 9.25 21.51
N ILE A 156 4.24 9.89 22.59
CA ILE A 156 2.82 9.94 22.97
C ILE A 156 2.18 11.17 22.33
N VAL A 157 1.06 10.98 21.64
CA VAL A 157 0.17 12.05 21.18
C VAL A 157 -1.12 11.97 21.99
N ALA A 158 -1.27 12.86 22.96
CA ALA A 158 -2.45 12.93 23.81
C ALA A 158 -3.47 13.92 23.23
N CYS A 159 -4.67 13.44 22.90
CA CYS A 159 -5.76 14.21 22.31
C CYS A 159 -6.76 14.74 23.35
N CYS A 160 -6.29 15.01 24.56
CA CYS A 160 -7.08 15.46 25.70
C CYS A 160 -6.19 16.23 26.69
N ASP A 161 -6.79 16.77 27.75
CA ASP A 161 -6.03 17.42 28.83
C ASP A 161 -5.18 16.39 29.59
N LEU A 162 -3.85 16.57 29.59
CA LEU A 162 -2.91 15.67 30.27
C LEU A 162 -3.19 15.55 31.78
N ARG A 163 -3.83 16.56 32.40
CA ARG A 163 -4.20 16.52 33.82
C ARG A 163 -5.19 15.39 34.12
N GLU A 164 -5.96 14.96 33.13
CA GLU A 164 -6.93 13.86 33.24
C GLU A 164 -6.27 12.47 33.10
N LEU A 165 -5.03 12.40 32.62
CA LEU A 165 -4.29 11.17 32.36
C LEU A 165 -3.25 10.82 33.43
N GLY A 166 -3.14 11.64 34.48
CA GLY A 166 -2.13 11.49 35.53
C GLY A 166 -0.74 11.98 35.08
N ARG A 167 0.31 11.50 35.76
CA ARG A 167 1.70 11.95 35.54
C ARG A 167 2.40 11.21 34.40
N LEU A 168 2.00 11.51 33.17
CA LEU A 168 2.60 10.93 31.96
C LEU A 168 4.07 11.31 31.77
N ASP A 169 4.48 12.49 32.24
CA ASP A 169 5.85 13.01 32.20
C ASP A 169 6.87 12.10 32.90
N ALA A 170 6.45 11.36 33.93
CA ALA A 170 7.29 10.37 34.60
C ALA A 170 7.39 9.05 33.82
N LEU A 171 6.43 8.77 32.93
CA LEU A 171 6.24 7.48 32.28
C LEU A 171 6.72 7.45 30.82
N PHE A 172 6.76 8.60 30.12
CA PHE A 172 7.10 8.67 28.70
C PHE A 172 8.06 9.81 28.41
N PRO A 173 9.09 9.56 27.56
CA PRO A 173 10.16 10.53 27.37
C PRO A 173 9.74 11.68 26.43
N THR A 174 8.76 11.45 25.55
CA THR A 174 8.30 12.45 24.58
C THR A 174 6.78 12.45 24.51
N ILE A 175 6.16 13.60 24.79
CA ILE A 175 4.72 13.79 24.86
C ILE A 175 4.33 15.06 24.12
N ILE A 176 3.41 14.90 23.16
CA ILE A 176 2.75 15.98 22.44
C ILE A 176 1.29 16.00 22.90
N GLN A 177 0.81 17.17 23.31
CA GLN A 177 -0.60 17.38 23.61
C GLN A 177 -1.27 18.13 22.47
N ILE A 178 -2.45 17.64 22.07
CA ILE A 178 -3.40 18.37 21.25
C ILE A 178 -4.76 18.46 21.95
N PRO A 179 -5.56 19.51 21.71
CA PRO A 179 -6.81 19.74 22.44
C PRO A 179 -7.86 18.63 22.23
N ASN A 180 -7.88 18.04 21.04
CA ASN A 180 -8.81 17.01 20.62
C ASN A 180 -8.28 16.32 19.36
N TYR A 181 -8.97 15.28 18.90
CA TYR A 181 -8.66 14.56 17.66
C TYR A 181 -9.42 15.11 16.44
N SER A 182 -9.71 16.41 16.39
CA SER A 182 -10.22 17.03 15.16
C SER A 182 -9.16 17.00 14.06
N PRO A 183 -9.55 16.93 12.77
CA PRO A 183 -8.58 16.86 11.67
C PRO A 183 -7.50 17.96 11.70
N PRO A 184 -7.80 19.25 11.96
CA PRO A 184 -6.77 20.29 12.02
C PRO A 184 -5.73 20.09 13.12
N GLU A 185 -6.14 19.59 14.29
CA GLU A 185 -5.24 19.34 15.42
C GLU A 185 -4.39 18.09 15.18
N LEU A 186 -4.95 17.05 14.56
CA LEU A 186 -4.20 15.86 14.14
C LEU A 186 -3.16 16.19 13.05
N GLU A 187 -3.52 17.05 12.09
CA GLU A 187 -2.57 17.52 11.07
C GLU A 187 -1.44 18.35 11.69
N ALA A 188 -1.76 19.24 12.64
CA ALA A 188 -0.75 20.04 13.35
C ALA A 188 0.19 19.17 14.21
N ALA A 189 -0.32 18.09 14.82
CA ALA A 189 0.53 17.11 15.52
C ALA A 189 1.52 16.42 14.57
N ALA A 190 1.09 16.07 13.36
CA ALA A 190 1.97 15.44 12.36
C ALA A 190 3.09 16.39 11.89
N ASP A 191 2.76 17.65 11.65
CA ASP A 191 3.74 18.68 11.28
C ASP A 191 4.78 18.89 12.41
N LEU A 192 4.34 18.86 13.66
CA LEU A 192 5.23 18.98 14.81
C LEU A 192 6.15 17.75 14.95
N LEU A 193 5.61 16.55 14.75
CA LEU A 193 6.35 15.28 14.83
C LEU A 193 7.53 15.23 13.84
N PHE A 194 7.36 15.76 12.64
CA PHE A 194 8.39 15.77 11.59
C PHE A 194 9.19 17.08 11.49
N GLY A 195 8.81 18.08 12.29
CA GLY A 195 9.38 19.43 12.29
C GLY A 195 8.88 20.23 11.09
N GLU A 196 8.71 21.54 11.25
CA GLU A 196 8.31 22.41 10.14
C GLU A 196 9.21 22.16 8.91
N VAL A 197 8.61 21.63 7.85
CA VAL A 197 9.14 21.89 6.50
C VAL A 197 9.16 23.41 6.40
N LYS A 198 10.32 24.01 6.12
CA LYS A 198 10.39 25.42 5.69
C LYS A 198 9.25 25.61 4.70
N LYS A 199 8.19 26.33 5.10
CA LYS A 199 7.19 26.79 4.15
C LYS A 199 8.00 27.44 3.04
N PRO A 200 7.87 27.01 1.76
CA PRO A 200 8.53 27.71 0.68
C PRO A 200 8.14 29.18 0.87
N SER A 201 9.16 30.02 1.00
CA SER A 201 9.08 31.44 1.33
C SER A 201 7.80 32.05 0.76
N THR A 202 7.03 32.71 1.62
CA THR A 202 5.89 33.55 1.27
C THR A 202 6.27 34.48 0.11
N GLY A 203 5.99 34.04 -1.11
CA GLY A 203 5.59 34.94 -2.18
C GLY A 203 4.29 35.63 -1.78
N PRO A 204 4.00 36.81 -2.35
CA PRO A 204 2.92 37.65 -1.88
C PRO A 204 1.58 36.91 -1.97
N ASN A 205 0.79 37.14 -0.93
CA ASN A 205 -0.54 36.59 -0.66
C ASN A 205 -1.42 36.57 -1.91
N VAL A 206 -1.71 35.39 -2.45
CA VAL A 206 -2.78 35.19 -3.43
C VAL A 206 -3.80 34.22 -2.85
N GLN A 207 -4.73 34.80 -2.11
CA GLN A 207 -6.03 34.18 -1.85
C GLN A 207 -6.61 33.70 -3.18
N ASN A 208 -6.84 32.39 -3.30
CA ASN A 208 -7.59 31.73 -4.38
C ASN A 208 -7.02 31.86 -5.81
N LEU A 209 -5.77 31.45 -6.04
CA LEU A 209 -5.41 30.85 -7.33
C LEU A 209 -5.19 29.35 -7.13
N ILE A 210 -6.19 28.55 -7.51
CA ILE A 210 -5.98 27.15 -7.86
C ILE A 210 -5.03 27.19 -9.07
N LEU A 211 -3.72 27.20 -8.82
CA LEU A 211 -2.74 27.03 -9.88
C LEU A 211 -2.96 25.63 -10.44
N SER A 212 -3.46 25.56 -11.67
CA SER A 212 -3.54 24.31 -12.43
C SER A 212 -2.18 23.61 -12.32
N PRO A 213 -2.15 22.30 -11.98
CA PRO A 213 -0.89 21.56 -11.89
C PRO A 213 -0.06 21.80 -13.14
N LYS A 214 1.24 22.14 -12.97
CA LYS A 214 2.17 22.29 -14.09
C LYS A 214 2.05 21.05 -14.97
N SER A 215 1.72 21.23 -16.25
CA SER A 215 1.71 20.13 -17.21
C SER A 215 3.15 19.78 -17.56
N TRP A 216 3.53 18.52 -17.37
CA TRP A 216 4.84 18.01 -17.74
C TRP A 216 4.79 17.25 -19.06
N LEU A 217 5.83 17.43 -19.88
CA LEU A 217 6.03 16.65 -21.10
C LEU A 217 6.38 15.21 -20.72
N CYS A 218 5.62 14.25 -21.24
CA CYS A 218 5.92 12.82 -21.12
C CYS A 218 6.60 12.36 -22.41
N GLU A 219 7.79 11.79 -22.28
CA GLU A 219 8.60 11.27 -23.37
C GLU A 219 8.60 9.74 -23.33
N VAL A 220 8.75 9.11 -24.49
CA VAL A 220 8.90 7.65 -24.57
C VAL A 220 10.22 7.26 -23.89
N TRP A 221 10.15 6.28 -23.00
CA TRP A 221 11.34 5.74 -22.33
C TRP A 221 12.27 5.07 -23.35
N ASN A 222 13.56 5.38 -23.27
CA ASN A 222 14.60 4.75 -24.08
C ASN A 222 15.52 3.89 -23.20
N ARG A 223 15.67 2.61 -23.55
CA ARG A 223 16.47 1.63 -22.80
C ARG A 223 17.91 2.10 -22.55
N GLU A 224 18.60 2.58 -23.58
CA GLU A 224 20.02 2.92 -23.53
C GLU A 224 20.28 4.17 -22.70
N HIS A 225 19.39 5.16 -22.81
CA HIS A 225 19.53 6.46 -22.15
C HIS A 225 18.93 6.50 -20.74
N ASP A 226 17.78 5.86 -20.52
CA ASP A 226 16.96 6.08 -19.33
C ASP A 226 17.07 4.98 -18.28
N LEU A 227 17.47 3.76 -18.66
CA LEU A 227 17.58 2.65 -17.71
C LEU A 227 18.41 3.01 -16.45
N PRO A 228 19.58 3.69 -16.53
CA PRO A 228 20.29 4.11 -15.32
C PRO A 228 19.45 4.99 -14.40
N ALA A 229 18.92 6.09 -14.94
CA ALA A 229 18.19 7.08 -14.15
C ALA A 229 16.86 6.53 -13.61
N VAL A 230 16.18 5.67 -14.38
CA VAL A 230 14.94 5.02 -13.95
C VAL A 230 15.20 3.98 -12.86
N TYR A 231 16.30 3.22 -12.94
CA TYR A 231 16.69 2.29 -11.87
C TYR A 231 17.00 3.03 -10.57
N ASP A 232 17.75 4.14 -10.64
CA ASP A 232 18.07 4.96 -9.46
C ASP A 232 16.79 5.59 -8.88
N LEU A 233 15.89 6.06 -9.75
CA LEU A 233 14.59 6.59 -9.35
C LEU A 233 13.71 5.53 -8.66
N TRP A 234 13.72 4.30 -9.17
CA TRP A 234 13.04 3.16 -8.54
C TRP A 234 13.59 2.93 -7.13
N CYS A 235 14.91 2.87 -6.99
CA CYS A 235 15.56 2.64 -5.70
C CYS A 235 15.28 3.76 -4.68
N GLN A 236 15.12 5.01 -5.13
CA GLN A 236 14.72 6.14 -4.28
C GLN A 236 13.24 6.10 -3.87
N CYS A 237 12.38 5.46 -4.66
CA CYS A 237 10.93 5.45 -4.41
C CYS A 237 10.47 4.24 -3.59
N PHE A 238 11.22 3.14 -3.63
CA PHE A 238 10.87 1.89 -2.97
C PHE A 238 11.87 1.48 -1.88
N PRO A 239 11.48 0.67 -0.89
CA PRO A 239 12.39 0.08 0.08
C PRO A 239 13.36 -0.90 -0.58
N LYS A 240 14.48 -1.18 0.10
CA LYS A 240 15.53 -2.09 -0.38
C LYS A 240 15.05 -3.49 -0.79
N HIS A 241 14.03 -4.03 -0.13
CA HIS A 241 13.51 -5.36 -0.47
C HIS A 241 12.77 -5.40 -1.82
N PHE A 242 12.40 -4.24 -2.37
CA PHE A 242 11.85 -4.10 -3.72
C PHE A 242 12.92 -3.67 -4.74
N HIS A 243 14.22 -3.77 -4.42
CA HIS A 243 15.30 -3.41 -5.34
C HIS A 243 15.83 -4.67 -6.05
N PRO A 244 15.30 -5.03 -7.23
CA PRO A 244 15.92 -6.08 -8.04
C PRO A 244 17.33 -5.66 -8.47
N SER A 245 18.14 -6.62 -8.90
CA SER A 245 19.39 -6.28 -9.60
C SER A 245 19.07 -5.46 -10.85
N ARG A 246 20.00 -4.58 -11.26
CA ARG A 246 19.81 -3.75 -12.45
C ARG A 246 19.53 -4.58 -13.72
N PHE A 247 20.18 -5.74 -13.84
CA PHE A 247 19.95 -6.68 -14.94
C PHE A 247 18.51 -7.22 -14.91
N LEU A 248 18.05 -7.69 -13.76
CA LEU A 248 16.68 -8.20 -13.60
C LEU A 248 15.64 -7.11 -13.85
N PHE A 249 15.89 -5.89 -13.35
CA PHE A 249 15.04 -4.73 -13.61
C PHE A 249 14.94 -4.43 -15.11
N GLN A 250 16.06 -4.48 -15.83
CA GLN A 250 16.08 -4.32 -17.28
C GLN A 250 15.22 -5.39 -17.97
N THR A 251 15.36 -6.66 -17.61
CA THR A 251 14.58 -7.77 -18.19
C THR A 251 13.08 -7.61 -17.95
N LEU A 252 12.67 -7.08 -16.79
CA LEU A 252 11.27 -6.80 -16.48
C LEU A 252 10.70 -5.66 -17.34
N LEU A 253 11.48 -4.60 -17.59
CA LEU A 253 11.04 -3.47 -18.41
C LEU A 253 11.08 -3.75 -19.92
N CYS A 254 12.05 -4.55 -20.37
CA CYS A 254 12.29 -4.77 -21.80
C CYS A 254 11.41 -5.88 -22.37
N ARG A 255 10.10 -5.62 -22.53
CA ARG A 255 9.13 -6.55 -23.14
C ARG A 255 8.66 -6.05 -24.50
N ASP A 256 9.41 -6.40 -25.54
CA ASP A 256 9.15 -5.94 -26.89
C ASP A 256 7.73 -6.32 -27.34
N GLY A 257 7.00 -5.35 -27.93
CA GLY A 257 5.61 -5.53 -28.38
C GLY A 257 4.54 -5.36 -27.30
N TYR A 258 4.91 -5.42 -26.01
CA TYR A 258 3.96 -5.37 -24.89
C TYR A 258 4.22 -4.21 -23.91
N ALA A 259 5.45 -3.73 -23.81
CA ALA A 259 5.84 -2.63 -22.93
C ALA A 259 5.81 -1.27 -23.66
N MET A 260 5.27 -0.23 -23.00
CA MET A 260 5.31 1.16 -23.51
C MET A 260 5.53 2.14 -22.37
N HIS A 261 6.78 2.33 -21.96
CA HIS A 261 7.09 3.12 -20.78
C HIS A 261 7.29 4.59 -21.12
N TYR A 262 7.06 5.46 -20.13
CA TYR A 262 7.22 6.90 -20.29
C TYR A 262 8.03 7.51 -19.15
N VAL A 263 8.81 8.54 -19.48
CA VAL A 263 9.56 9.36 -18.52
C VAL A 263 9.10 10.80 -18.56
N VAL A 264 9.33 11.51 -17.47
CA VAL A 264 9.28 12.98 -17.40
C VAL A 264 10.65 13.47 -17.00
N ARG A 265 11.15 14.49 -17.73
CA ARG A 265 12.41 15.15 -17.43
C ARG A 265 12.19 16.55 -16.87
N GLU A 266 13.15 17.02 -16.08
CA GLU A 266 13.23 18.43 -15.73
C GLU A 266 13.72 19.24 -16.96
N PRO A 267 12.95 20.24 -17.45
CA PRO A 267 13.33 21.03 -18.63
C PRO A 267 14.75 21.61 -18.62
N GLU A 268 15.25 22.03 -17.46
CA GLU A 268 16.56 22.70 -17.38
C GLU A 268 17.73 21.71 -17.39
N THR A 269 17.61 20.59 -16.67
CA THR A 269 18.71 19.63 -16.47
C THR A 269 18.60 18.39 -17.33
N SER A 270 17.45 18.16 -17.96
CA SER A 270 17.08 16.91 -18.65
C SER A 270 17.13 15.66 -17.77
N GLU A 271 17.20 15.83 -16.44
CA GLU A 271 17.19 14.70 -15.51
C GLU A 271 15.83 14.04 -15.45
N VAL A 272 15.79 12.70 -15.40
CA VAL A 272 14.55 11.93 -15.19
C VAL A 272 14.03 12.17 -13.78
N VAL A 273 12.84 12.76 -13.67
CA VAL A 273 12.15 13.07 -12.40
C VAL A 273 10.87 12.25 -12.19
N GLY A 274 10.40 11.56 -13.22
CA GLY A 274 9.27 10.64 -13.13
C GLY A 274 9.34 9.54 -14.18
N PHE A 275 8.74 8.40 -13.84
CA PHE A 275 8.67 7.22 -14.71
C PHE A 275 7.32 6.51 -14.55
N CYS A 276 6.79 5.98 -15.65
CA CYS A 276 5.58 5.18 -15.70
C CYS A 276 5.83 3.88 -16.47
N ALA A 277 5.73 2.75 -15.78
CA ALA A 277 5.79 1.42 -16.38
C ALA A 277 4.38 0.99 -16.80
N ILE A 278 4.27 0.52 -18.03
CA ILE A 278 3.01 0.17 -18.69
C ILE A 278 3.21 -1.08 -19.52
N TYR A 279 2.26 -2.00 -19.46
CA TYR A 279 2.22 -3.21 -20.27
C TYR A 279 0.84 -3.42 -20.89
N THR A 280 0.79 -4.11 -22.03
CA THR A 280 -0.41 -4.76 -22.55
C THR A 280 -0.26 -6.26 -22.47
N SER A 281 -1.32 -6.96 -22.06
CA SER A 281 -1.35 -8.43 -22.03
C SER A 281 -2.70 -8.93 -22.51
N TYR A 282 -2.77 -10.18 -22.96
CA TYR A 282 -4.05 -10.78 -23.30
C TYR A 282 -4.87 -11.08 -22.04
N ALA A 283 -6.17 -10.88 -22.14
CA ALA A 283 -7.10 -11.18 -21.05
C ALA A 283 -7.34 -12.69 -20.90
N ASN A 284 -7.21 -13.44 -22.00
CA ASN A 284 -7.46 -14.88 -22.09
C ASN A 284 -6.75 -15.48 -23.32
N SER A 285 -6.87 -16.80 -23.50
CA SER A 285 -6.28 -17.54 -24.63
C SER A 285 -6.89 -17.22 -26.00
N ASP A 286 -8.00 -16.49 -26.05
CA ASP A 286 -8.70 -16.18 -27.31
C ASP A 286 -8.00 -15.06 -28.10
N ASN A 287 -6.99 -14.41 -27.51
CA ASN A 287 -6.09 -13.41 -28.13
C ASN A 287 -6.76 -12.16 -28.76
N GLU A 288 -8.04 -11.91 -28.49
CA GLU A 288 -8.76 -10.76 -29.04
C GLU A 288 -8.88 -9.57 -28.06
N GLN A 289 -8.85 -9.85 -26.75
CA GLN A 289 -9.03 -8.84 -25.71
C GLN A 289 -7.72 -8.58 -24.97
N LEU A 290 -7.35 -7.30 -24.89
CA LEU A 290 -6.15 -6.84 -24.19
C LEU A 290 -6.51 -6.12 -22.90
N ILE A 291 -5.58 -6.20 -21.95
CA ILE A 291 -5.59 -5.48 -20.69
C ILE A 291 -4.44 -4.49 -20.71
N GLY A 292 -4.75 -3.21 -20.52
CA GLY A 292 -3.77 -2.15 -20.34
C GLY A 292 -3.41 -2.01 -18.86
N SER A 293 -2.17 -2.32 -18.51
CA SER A 293 -1.68 -2.28 -17.14
C SER A 293 -0.84 -1.04 -16.92
N ILE A 294 -1.16 -0.23 -15.90
CA ILE A 294 -0.23 0.73 -15.31
C ILE A 294 0.47 0.03 -14.16
N ALA A 295 1.65 -0.55 -14.44
CA ALA A 295 2.38 -1.38 -13.49
C ALA A 295 3.00 -0.57 -12.35
N ALA A 296 3.49 0.63 -12.64
CA ALA A 296 4.02 1.54 -11.64
C ALA A 296 4.02 2.99 -12.14
N VAL A 297 3.73 3.94 -11.25
CA VAL A 297 3.98 5.37 -11.47
C VAL A 297 4.84 5.87 -10.33
N ILE A 298 6.06 6.31 -10.64
CA ILE A 298 7.01 6.81 -9.65
C ILE A 298 7.47 8.22 -9.98
N VAL A 299 7.63 9.02 -8.95
CA VAL A 299 8.06 10.42 -9.03
C VAL A 299 9.12 10.67 -7.97
N ARG A 300 10.22 11.30 -8.38
CA ARG A 300 11.33 11.66 -7.50
C ARG A 300 10.79 12.40 -6.28
N PRO A 301 11.16 12.04 -5.03
CA PRO A 301 10.56 12.61 -3.83
C PRO A 301 10.50 14.15 -3.83
N SER A 302 11.58 14.82 -4.25
CA SER A 302 11.67 16.28 -4.33
C SER A 302 10.79 16.93 -5.41
N TYR A 303 10.25 16.15 -6.36
CA TYR A 303 9.39 16.61 -7.46
C TYR A 303 7.91 16.19 -7.29
N ARG A 304 7.55 15.58 -6.15
CA ARG A 304 6.15 15.25 -5.82
C ARG A 304 5.31 16.52 -5.63
N GLN A 305 3.99 16.37 -5.77
CA GLN A 305 3.02 17.48 -5.72
C GLN A 305 3.22 18.59 -6.77
N ARG A 306 4.03 18.34 -7.82
CA ARG A 306 4.25 19.30 -8.93
C ARG A 306 3.49 18.96 -10.20
N GLY A 307 2.63 17.94 -10.19
CA GLY A 307 1.88 17.48 -11.36
C GLY A 307 2.55 16.36 -12.19
N VAL A 308 3.81 16.00 -11.92
CA VAL A 308 4.56 14.97 -12.69
C VAL A 308 3.80 13.65 -12.79
N GLY A 309 3.38 13.08 -11.65
CA GLY A 309 2.65 11.81 -11.62
C GLY A 309 1.29 11.90 -12.31
N LEU A 310 0.62 13.06 -12.27
CA LEU A 310 -0.65 13.28 -12.97
C LEU A 310 -0.43 13.32 -14.49
N SER A 311 0.61 13.99 -14.96
CA SER A 311 0.98 14.01 -16.38
C SER A 311 1.29 12.61 -16.90
N LEU A 312 2.13 11.85 -16.19
CA LEU A 312 2.47 10.46 -16.54
C LEU A 312 1.24 9.56 -16.58
N HIS A 313 0.42 9.58 -15.55
CA HIS A 313 -0.79 8.77 -15.45
C HIS A 313 -1.80 9.11 -16.56
N ASN A 314 -2.08 10.39 -16.79
CA ASN A 314 -3.02 10.79 -17.82
C ASN A 314 -2.48 10.49 -19.23
N HIS A 315 -1.17 10.60 -19.43
CA HIS A 315 -0.52 10.18 -20.67
C HIS A 315 -0.69 8.68 -20.86
N ALA A 316 -0.34 7.87 -19.85
CA ALA A 316 -0.48 6.42 -19.86
C ALA A 316 -1.89 5.96 -20.24
N LEU A 317 -2.92 6.50 -19.57
CA LEU A 317 -4.32 6.18 -19.87
C LEU A 317 -4.72 6.51 -21.30
N ARG A 318 -4.31 7.68 -21.82
CA ARG A 318 -4.60 8.06 -23.21
C ARG A 318 -3.90 7.19 -24.24
N GLN A 319 -2.74 6.63 -23.91
CA GLN A 319 -2.02 5.75 -24.83
C GLN A 319 -2.65 4.36 -24.83
N LEU A 320 -2.93 3.81 -23.64
CA LEU A 320 -3.63 2.54 -23.50
C LEU A 320 -5.00 2.56 -24.20
N SER A 321 -5.77 3.65 -24.08
CA SER A 321 -7.08 3.77 -24.73
C SER A 321 -7.03 3.84 -26.27
N LYS A 322 -5.86 4.12 -26.86
CA LYS A 322 -5.68 4.14 -28.33
C LYS A 322 -5.32 2.78 -28.90
N ILE A 323 -4.91 1.83 -28.05
CA ILE A 323 -4.49 0.50 -28.49
C ILE A 323 -5.73 -0.32 -28.79
N ARG A 324 -5.84 -0.78 -30.03
CA ARG A 324 -6.94 -1.64 -30.45
C ARG A 324 -6.95 -2.92 -29.62
N GLY A 325 -8.12 -3.28 -29.11
CA GLY A 325 -8.33 -4.48 -28.31
C GLY A 325 -8.21 -4.27 -26.81
N VAL A 326 -7.66 -3.13 -26.33
CA VAL A 326 -7.66 -2.82 -24.90
C VAL A 326 -9.08 -2.56 -24.43
N SER A 327 -9.64 -3.53 -23.69
CA SER A 327 -11.01 -3.49 -23.16
C SER A 327 -11.04 -3.20 -21.66
N ARG A 328 -9.91 -3.40 -20.96
CA ARG A 328 -9.80 -3.24 -19.51
C ARG A 328 -8.49 -2.54 -19.14
N LEU A 329 -8.56 -1.75 -18.07
CA LEU A 329 -7.41 -1.12 -17.45
C LEU A 329 -7.15 -1.73 -16.06
N GLN A 330 -5.88 -1.84 -15.68
CA GLN A 330 -5.45 -2.40 -14.40
C GLN A 330 -4.38 -1.51 -13.76
N LEU A 331 -4.45 -1.37 -12.42
CA LEU A 331 -3.33 -0.91 -11.59
C LEU A 331 -2.49 -2.10 -11.16
N GLY A 332 -1.18 -1.97 -11.26
CA GLY A 332 -0.28 -3.12 -11.23
C GLY A 332 -0.29 -3.88 -12.55
N SER A 333 0.41 -5.01 -12.59
CA SER A 333 0.46 -5.88 -13.76
C SER A 333 0.37 -7.36 -13.36
N ALA A 334 -0.21 -8.19 -14.24
CA ALA A 334 -0.20 -9.63 -14.04
C ALA A 334 1.22 -10.19 -14.24
N PHE A 335 1.76 -10.04 -15.45
CA PHE A 335 3.12 -10.46 -15.84
C PHE A 335 3.63 -9.56 -16.99
N PRO A 336 4.92 -9.11 -16.97
CA PRO A 336 5.84 -9.19 -15.83
C PRO A 336 5.28 -8.42 -14.63
N ARG A 337 5.54 -8.90 -13.42
CA ARG A 337 4.94 -8.37 -12.20
C ARG A 337 5.92 -7.53 -11.41
N LEU A 338 5.95 -6.23 -11.71
CA LEU A 338 6.63 -5.25 -10.87
C LEU A 338 5.88 -5.07 -9.55
N LEU A 339 4.57 -4.89 -9.61
CA LEU A 339 3.67 -4.86 -8.46
C LEU A 339 2.35 -5.49 -8.91
N TYR A 340 1.74 -6.31 -8.05
CA TYR A 340 0.44 -6.90 -8.38
C TYR A 340 -0.68 -5.84 -8.40
N GLY A 341 -0.53 -4.82 -7.57
CA GLY A 341 -1.44 -3.68 -7.41
C GLY A 341 -0.79 -2.62 -6.54
N LEU A 342 -1.60 -1.78 -5.91
CA LEU A 342 -1.10 -0.84 -4.91
C LEU A 342 -0.70 -1.60 -3.64
N PRO A 343 0.49 -1.34 -3.06
CA PRO A 343 0.82 -1.86 -1.74
C PRO A 343 -0.25 -1.46 -0.71
N VAL A 344 -0.59 -2.38 0.20
CA VAL A 344 -1.50 -2.09 1.33
C VAL A 344 -0.95 -0.91 2.13
N ASP A 345 -1.86 -0.06 2.62
CA ASP A 345 -1.56 1.20 3.32
C ASP A 345 -0.77 2.22 2.46
N SER A 346 -0.77 2.07 1.14
CA SER A 346 -0.12 3.04 0.25
C SER A 346 -0.74 4.44 0.45
N PRO A 347 0.09 5.48 0.71
CA PRO A 347 -0.41 6.84 0.90
C PRO A 347 -0.99 7.45 -0.38
N TRP A 348 -0.91 6.72 -1.49
CA TRP A 348 -1.36 7.14 -2.80
C TRP A 348 -2.69 6.51 -3.21
N GLU A 349 -3.32 5.67 -2.39
CA GLU A 349 -4.61 5.05 -2.71
C GLU A 349 -5.68 6.11 -3.07
N ASP A 350 -5.85 7.11 -2.21
CA ASP A 350 -6.75 8.23 -2.43
C ASP A 350 -6.42 9.02 -3.71
N TRP A 351 -5.14 9.06 -4.09
CA TRP A 351 -4.72 9.71 -5.33
C TRP A 351 -5.27 8.96 -6.55
N PHE A 352 -5.27 7.63 -6.55
CA PHE A 352 -5.87 6.83 -7.62
C PHE A 352 -7.41 6.86 -7.56
N ARG A 353 -8.03 6.76 -6.38
CA ARG A 353 -9.50 6.86 -6.22
C ARG A 353 -10.07 8.16 -6.79
N ARG A 354 -9.44 9.31 -6.50
CA ARG A 354 -9.82 10.61 -7.08
C ARG A 354 -9.69 10.70 -8.60
N ARG A 355 -9.07 9.70 -9.23
CA ARG A 355 -8.90 9.57 -10.68
C ARG A 355 -9.73 8.40 -11.24
N SER A 356 -10.80 8.05 -10.53
CA SER A 356 -11.81 7.07 -10.94
C SER A 356 -11.31 5.62 -11.00
N TRP A 357 -10.21 5.31 -10.32
CA TRP A 357 -9.89 3.90 -10.07
C TRP A 357 -10.81 3.36 -8.97
N PRO A 358 -11.61 2.31 -9.25
CA PRO A 358 -12.48 1.70 -8.25
C PRO A 358 -11.60 0.87 -7.31
N ILE A 359 -11.18 1.45 -6.19
CA ILE A 359 -10.37 0.78 -5.16
C ILE A 359 -11.22 0.71 -3.89
N HIS A 360 -11.85 -0.43 -3.68
CA HIS A 360 -12.74 -0.73 -2.56
C HIS A 360 -12.43 -2.16 -2.06
N PRO A 361 -11.35 -2.35 -1.28
CA PRO A 361 -10.87 -3.68 -0.90
C PRO A 361 -11.87 -4.49 -0.05
N GLN A 362 -12.85 -3.83 0.59
CA GLN A 362 -13.94 -4.51 1.31
C GLN A 362 -15.14 -4.89 0.44
N SER A 363 -15.22 -4.39 -0.80
CA SER A 363 -16.32 -4.73 -1.71
C SER A 363 -16.10 -6.11 -2.29
N SER A 364 -17.16 -6.92 -2.47
CA SER A 364 -17.06 -8.18 -3.22
C SER A 364 -17.28 -7.98 -4.73
N GLU A 365 -17.47 -6.73 -5.18
CA GLU A 365 -17.77 -6.45 -6.58
C GLU A 365 -16.54 -6.64 -7.49
N PRO A 366 -16.70 -7.32 -8.65
CA PRO A 366 -15.61 -7.47 -9.60
C PRO A 366 -14.99 -6.14 -10.04
N GLY A 367 -13.67 -6.09 -10.10
CA GLY A 367 -12.94 -4.92 -10.61
C GLY A 367 -12.69 -3.82 -9.59
N THR A 368 -13.15 -3.96 -8.35
CA THR A 368 -12.94 -2.98 -7.26
C THR A 368 -11.58 -3.05 -6.58
N GLY A 369 -10.66 -3.91 -7.05
CA GLY A 369 -9.37 -4.15 -6.41
C GLY A 369 -9.53 -4.88 -5.07
N GLN A 370 -9.15 -6.15 -5.03
CA GLN A 370 -9.19 -6.96 -3.82
C GLN A 370 -7.81 -7.03 -3.19
N GLU A 371 -7.76 -7.22 -1.87
CA GLU A 371 -6.50 -7.49 -1.20
C GLU A 371 -5.91 -8.82 -1.69
N ALA A 372 -4.62 -8.77 -2.01
CA ALA A 372 -3.81 -9.92 -2.32
C ALA A 372 -2.49 -9.78 -1.57
N CYS A 373 -1.92 -10.91 -1.19
CA CYS A 373 -0.72 -10.97 -0.39
C CYS A 373 0.29 -11.92 -1.01
N ASP A 374 1.56 -11.59 -0.84
CA ASP A 374 2.66 -12.48 -1.18
C ASP A 374 3.06 -13.24 0.10
N TRP A 375 3.08 -14.56 0.03
CA TRP A 375 3.43 -15.41 1.17
C TRP A 375 4.87 -15.87 1.10
N PHE A 376 5.50 -15.95 2.27
CA PHE A 376 6.82 -16.53 2.45
C PHE A 376 6.76 -17.66 3.47
N LEU A 377 7.13 -18.86 3.03
CA LEU A 377 7.13 -20.06 3.85
C LEU A 377 8.56 -20.60 3.99
N ARG A 378 8.96 -20.89 5.23
CA ARG A 378 10.12 -21.73 5.51
C ARG A 378 9.67 -23.18 5.61
N PHE A 379 10.36 -24.10 4.94
CA PHE A 379 9.94 -25.51 4.93
C PHE A 379 9.92 -26.15 6.32
N GLY A 380 10.81 -25.71 7.21
CA GLY A 380 10.83 -26.17 8.61
C GLY A 380 9.62 -25.73 9.44
N ASP A 381 8.91 -24.68 9.00
CA ASP A 381 7.69 -24.18 9.64
C ASP A 381 6.43 -24.88 9.07
N TRP A 382 6.57 -25.73 8.05
CA TRP A 382 5.45 -26.43 7.43
C TRP A 382 4.96 -27.59 8.32
N PRO A 383 3.66 -27.65 8.67
CA PRO A 383 3.15 -28.67 9.58
C PRO A 383 3.23 -30.07 8.96
N ALA A 384 3.40 -31.07 9.83
CA ALA A 384 3.30 -32.46 9.43
C ALA A 384 1.89 -32.73 8.88
N THR A 385 1.81 -33.11 7.60
CA THR A 385 0.53 -33.43 6.98
C THR A 385 0.15 -34.87 7.34
N GLY A 386 -1.13 -35.12 7.66
CA GLY A 386 -1.63 -36.46 8.02
C GLY A 386 -1.55 -37.48 6.85
N PRO A 387 -2.20 -38.65 6.93
CA PRO A 387 -2.26 -39.57 5.79
C PRO A 387 -2.93 -38.94 4.57
N MET A 388 -2.46 -39.26 3.37
CA MET A 388 -3.07 -38.82 2.11
C MET A 388 -4.50 -39.35 2.01
N PRO A 389 -5.52 -38.53 1.68
CA PRO A 389 -6.85 -39.04 1.40
C PRO A 389 -6.81 -40.12 0.30
N PRO A 390 -7.53 -41.24 0.46
CA PRO A 390 -7.57 -42.29 -0.55
C PRO A 390 -8.00 -41.74 -1.92
N GLY A 391 -7.28 -42.14 -2.97
CA GLY A 391 -7.57 -41.71 -4.35
C GLY A 391 -6.99 -40.36 -4.76
N LEU A 392 -6.40 -39.60 -3.83
CA LEU A 392 -5.74 -38.33 -4.12
C LEU A 392 -4.23 -38.54 -4.29
N VAL A 393 -3.67 -38.07 -5.41
CA VAL A 393 -2.24 -38.20 -5.75
C VAL A 393 -1.70 -36.85 -6.19
N PHE A 394 -0.47 -36.52 -5.80
CA PHE A 394 0.22 -35.32 -6.27
C PHE A 394 1.58 -35.68 -6.87
N ARG A 395 1.88 -35.13 -8.05
CA ARG A 395 3.11 -35.41 -8.78
C ARG A 395 3.43 -34.33 -9.81
N PRO A 396 4.67 -34.27 -10.32
CA PRO A 396 5.00 -33.50 -11.50
C PRO A 396 4.10 -33.86 -12.70
N CYS A 397 3.85 -32.87 -13.56
CA CYS A 397 3.21 -33.03 -14.85
C CYS A 397 4.12 -33.79 -15.82
N GLU A 398 3.55 -34.71 -16.57
CA GLU A 398 4.21 -35.35 -17.70
C GLU A 398 3.94 -34.57 -19.00
N PHE A 399 4.82 -34.74 -19.99
CA PHE A 399 4.73 -34.00 -21.26
C PHE A 399 3.42 -34.23 -22.03
N ASN A 400 2.88 -35.45 -21.99
CA ASN A 400 1.63 -35.80 -22.65
C ASN A 400 0.37 -35.22 -21.97
N GLU A 401 0.51 -34.65 -20.77
CA GLU A 401 -0.57 -34.04 -20.01
C GLU A 401 -0.61 -32.52 -20.18
N PHE A 402 0.43 -31.92 -20.76
CA PHE A 402 0.59 -30.47 -20.82
C PHE A 402 -0.55 -29.75 -21.55
N ASP A 403 -1.02 -30.28 -22.68
CA ASP A 403 -2.16 -29.72 -23.41
C ASP A 403 -3.45 -29.75 -22.58
N MET A 404 -3.65 -30.82 -21.79
CA MET A 404 -4.79 -30.91 -20.87
C MET A 404 -4.67 -29.86 -19.76
N VAL A 405 -3.47 -29.66 -19.21
CA VAL A 405 -3.20 -28.61 -18.22
C VAL A 405 -3.51 -27.22 -18.76
N LEU A 406 -3.05 -26.89 -19.97
CA LEU A 406 -3.32 -25.59 -20.60
C LEU A 406 -4.83 -25.35 -20.78
N ASN A 407 -5.57 -26.37 -21.21
CA ASN A 407 -7.02 -26.28 -21.36
C ASN A 407 -7.74 -26.03 -20.02
N ILE A 408 -7.35 -26.76 -18.97
CA ILE A 408 -7.94 -26.57 -17.62
C ILE A 408 -7.60 -25.17 -17.10
N VAL A 409 -6.34 -24.75 -17.17
CA VAL A 409 -5.92 -23.43 -16.68
C VAL A 409 -6.63 -22.33 -17.44
N SER A 410 -6.73 -22.40 -18.77
CA SER A 410 -7.44 -21.39 -19.58
C SER A 410 -8.90 -21.25 -19.14
N ARG A 411 -9.61 -22.37 -19.01
CA ARG A 411 -11.02 -22.40 -18.61
C ARG A 411 -11.21 -21.82 -17.20
N GLU A 412 -10.46 -22.33 -16.23
CA GLU A 412 -10.58 -21.91 -14.83
C GLU A 412 -10.15 -20.45 -14.65
N SER A 413 -9.10 -19.99 -15.33
CA SER A 413 -8.65 -18.61 -15.25
C SER A 413 -9.66 -17.65 -15.86
N LYS A 414 -10.31 -18.01 -16.96
CA LYS A 414 -11.39 -17.23 -17.57
C LYS A 414 -12.60 -17.13 -16.63
N GLN A 415 -13.03 -18.25 -16.04
CA GLN A 415 -14.15 -18.29 -15.10
C GLN A 415 -13.89 -17.48 -13.82
N LYS A 416 -12.66 -17.57 -13.28
CA LYS A 416 -12.25 -16.91 -12.03
C LYS A 416 -11.63 -15.53 -12.24
N ASN A 417 -11.61 -15.03 -13.47
CA ASN A 417 -11.01 -13.76 -13.88
C ASN A 417 -9.55 -13.60 -13.39
N ASN A 418 -8.78 -14.69 -13.47
CA ASN A 418 -7.35 -14.72 -13.18
C ASN A 418 -6.57 -14.36 -14.44
N LEU A 419 -5.82 -13.28 -14.40
CA LEU A 419 -5.17 -12.72 -15.57
C LEU A 419 -3.77 -13.29 -15.77
N GLY A 420 -3.41 -13.57 -17.02
CA GLY A 420 -2.06 -14.00 -17.43
C GLY A 420 -1.65 -15.41 -17.01
N TRP A 421 -2.52 -16.19 -16.36
CA TRP A 421 -2.20 -17.56 -15.93
C TRP A 421 -1.91 -18.46 -17.12
N TYR A 422 -2.78 -18.47 -18.14
CA TYR A 422 -2.56 -19.25 -19.36
C TYR A 422 -1.19 -18.95 -19.98
N ASP A 423 -0.84 -17.68 -20.15
CA ASP A 423 0.43 -17.25 -20.75
C ASP A 423 1.64 -17.75 -19.94
N GLN A 424 1.54 -17.79 -18.60
CA GLN A 424 2.62 -18.34 -17.77
C GLN A 424 2.87 -19.82 -18.03
N TYR A 425 1.81 -20.62 -18.10
CA TYR A 425 1.95 -22.05 -18.41
C TYR A 425 2.37 -22.26 -19.86
N ALA A 426 1.82 -21.50 -20.82
CA ALA A 426 2.11 -21.64 -22.24
C ALA A 426 3.59 -21.42 -22.58
N LYS A 427 4.30 -20.58 -21.80
CA LYS A 427 5.76 -20.39 -21.95
C LYS A 427 6.60 -21.63 -21.67
N LEU A 428 6.03 -22.65 -21.02
CA LEU A 428 6.70 -23.91 -20.73
C LEU A 428 6.67 -24.87 -21.92
N ALA A 429 5.87 -24.57 -22.96
CA ALA A 429 5.81 -25.36 -24.18
C ALA A 429 7.23 -25.58 -24.72
N ASP A 430 7.52 -26.83 -25.12
CA ASP A 430 8.80 -27.25 -25.66
C ASP A 430 10.01 -27.11 -24.70
N THR A 431 9.78 -26.88 -23.41
CA THR A 431 10.81 -26.84 -22.37
C THR A 431 10.75 -28.04 -21.44
N MET A 432 11.86 -28.35 -20.76
CA MET A 432 11.86 -29.36 -19.68
C MET A 432 11.10 -28.89 -18.43
N ASN A 433 10.80 -27.58 -18.33
CA ASN A 433 10.12 -26.98 -17.20
C ASN A 433 8.61 -27.31 -17.15
N VAL A 434 8.07 -28.07 -18.11
CA VAL A 434 6.75 -28.72 -17.96
C VAL A 434 6.70 -29.54 -16.65
N ARG A 435 7.83 -30.16 -16.27
CA ARG A 435 7.93 -30.92 -15.01
C ARG A 435 7.93 -30.05 -13.74
N ASP A 436 8.05 -28.73 -13.87
CA ASP A 436 7.91 -27.81 -12.74
C ASP A 436 6.42 -27.55 -12.40
N ILE A 437 5.50 -28.02 -13.25
CA ILE A 437 4.06 -28.05 -12.95
C ILE A 437 3.78 -29.22 -11.99
N VAL A 438 3.15 -28.93 -10.87
CA VAL A 438 2.68 -29.93 -9.91
C VAL A 438 1.19 -30.14 -10.10
N LEU A 439 0.79 -31.38 -10.35
CA LEU A 439 -0.60 -31.80 -10.50
C LEU A 439 -1.10 -32.46 -9.22
N GLY A 440 -2.37 -32.22 -8.89
CA GLY A 440 -3.16 -33.02 -7.97
C GLY A 440 -4.24 -33.76 -8.75
N LEU A 441 -4.31 -35.07 -8.59
CA LEU A 441 -5.26 -35.95 -9.27
C LEU A 441 -6.16 -36.66 -8.27
N GLU A 442 -7.44 -36.71 -8.59
CA GLU A 442 -8.41 -37.59 -7.93
C GLU A 442 -8.78 -38.72 -8.90
N GLY A 443 -8.21 -39.91 -8.67
CA GLY A 443 -8.15 -40.95 -9.71
C GLY A 443 -7.37 -40.43 -10.93
N GLU A 444 -8.01 -40.42 -12.10
CA GLU A 444 -7.45 -39.89 -13.36
C GLU A 444 -7.82 -38.41 -13.61
N THR A 445 -8.60 -37.78 -12.73
CA THR A 445 -9.09 -36.41 -12.93
C THR A 445 -8.13 -35.40 -12.30
N ILE A 446 -7.63 -34.44 -13.09
CA ILE A 446 -6.84 -33.33 -12.55
C ILE A 446 -7.75 -32.38 -11.76
N VAL A 447 -7.47 -32.24 -10.47
CA VAL A 447 -8.23 -31.38 -9.54
C VAL A 447 -7.42 -30.18 -9.04
N ALA A 448 -6.10 -30.21 -9.19
CA ALA A 448 -5.22 -29.10 -8.81
C ALA A 448 -3.98 -29.01 -9.72
N ILE A 449 -3.49 -27.80 -9.93
CA ILE A 449 -2.35 -27.47 -10.77
C ILE A 449 -1.61 -26.30 -10.10
N ALA A 450 -0.29 -26.37 -9.94
CA ALA A 450 0.53 -25.25 -9.51
C ALA A 450 1.82 -25.21 -10.33
N LEU A 451 2.33 -24.02 -10.60
CA LEU A 451 3.61 -23.84 -11.27
C LEU A 451 4.69 -23.51 -10.24
N THR A 452 5.67 -24.39 -10.09
CA THR A 452 6.88 -24.10 -9.31
C THR A 452 7.95 -23.47 -10.19
N TYR A 453 8.85 -22.67 -9.62
CA TYR A 453 9.98 -22.12 -10.37
C TYR A 453 11.17 -21.84 -9.45
N THR A 454 12.38 -21.88 -10.01
CA THR A 454 13.60 -21.50 -9.29
C THR A 454 14.50 -20.68 -10.21
N ARG A 455 15.36 -19.83 -9.65
CA ARG A 455 16.28 -19.00 -10.46
C ARG A 455 17.22 -19.83 -11.35
N ASN A 456 17.61 -21.02 -10.90
CA ASN A 456 18.73 -21.77 -11.46
C ASN A 456 18.32 -22.90 -12.41
N ASN A 457 17.01 -23.19 -12.56
CA ASN A 457 16.52 -24.29 -13.41
C ASN A 457 16.09 -23.84 -14.82
N GLY A 458 16.34 -22.57 -15.18
CA GLY A 458 15.95 -22.01 -16.47
C GLY A 458 14.45 -21.79 -16.65
N SER A 459 13.65 -21.81 -15.57
CA SER A 459 12.20 -21.62 -15.66
C SER A 459 11.83 -20.24 -16.24
N PRO A 460 11.02 -20.19 -17.31
CA PRO A 460 10.53 -18.94 -17.90
C PRO A 460 9.72 -18.06 -16.93
N ALA A 461 9.16 -18.64 -15.87
CA ALA A 461 8.39 -17.88 -14.87
C ALA A 461 9.27 -16.88 -14.10
N VAL A 462 10.58 -17.16 -13.96
CA VAL A 462 11.54 -16.28 -13.29
C VAL A 462 11.64 -14.92 -13.98
N ASP A 463 11.46 -14.89 -15.30
CA ASP A 463 11.56 -13.65 -16.07
C ASP A 463 10.43 -12.68 -15.70
N ASP A 464 9.26 -13.20 -15.31
CA ASP A 464 8.08 -12.42 -14.98
C ASP A 464 7.87 -12.19 -13.47
N LEU A 465 8.43 -13.07 -12.63
CA LEU A 465 8.27 -13.07 -11.18
C LEU A 465 9.63 -13.03 -10.46
N PRO A 466 10.20 -11.82 -10.26
CA PRO A 466 11.57 -11.65 -9.77
C PRO A 466 11.74 -11.90 -8.26
N TRP A 467 10.64 -11.92 -7.51
CA TRP A 467 10.66 -11.71 -6.06
C TRP A 467 11.27 -12.88 -5.28
N ALA A 468 10.98 -14.12 -5.67
CA ALA A 468 11.56 -15.31 -5.03
C ALA A 468 13.10 -15.22 -4.98
N GLY A 469 13.75 -15.00 -6.14
CA GLY A 469 15.20 -14.87 -6.18
C GLY A 469 15.73 -13.58 -5.55
N THR A 470 14.92 -12.52 -5.46
CA THR A 470 15.35 -11.26 -4.81
C THR A 470 15.43 -11.40 -3.29
N ILE A 471 14.67 -12.34 -2.70
CA ILE A 471 14.69 -12.61 -1.26
C ILE A 471 15.97 -13.33 -0.84
N ALA A 472 16.25 -14.51 -1.41
CA ALA A 472 17.49 -15.27 -1.20
C ALA A 472 17.65 -16.38 -2.26
N ASP A 473 18.86 -16.93 -2.38
CA ASP A 473 19.16 -17.98 -3.37
C ASP A 473 18.53 -19.35 -3.07
N ASP A 474 18.09 -19.59 -1.83
CA ASP A 474 17.43 -20.82 -1.38
C ASP A 474 15.89 -20.71 -1.36
N VAL A 475 15.34 -19.73 -2.08
CA VAL A 475 13.91 -19.46 -2.19
C VAL A 475 13.40 -19.86 -3.57
N GLY A 476 12.52 -20.87 -3.61
CA GLY A 476 11.74 -21.22 -4.79
C GLY A 476 10.44 -20.41 -4.85
N GLY A 477 9.83 -20.34 -6.02
CA GLY A 477 8.54 -19.69 -6.20
C GLY A 477 7.43 -20.68 -6.55
N VAL A 478 6.19 -20.34 -6.19
CA VAL A 478 4.97 -21.02 -6.62
C VAL A 478 3.96 -19.99 -7.09
N THR A 479 3.48 -20.16 -8.31
CA THR A 479 2.54 -19.25 -8.94
C THR A 479 1.35 -19.97 -9.58
N CYS A 480 0.34 -19.19 -9.98
CA CYS A 480 -0.80 -19.61 -10.77
C CYS A 480 -1.49 -20.90 -10.26
N ILE A 481 -1.70 -20.99 -8.94
CA ILE A 481 -2.32 -22.16 -8.30
C ILE A 481 -3.79 -22.27 -8.71
N CYS A 482 -4.09 -23.26 -9.55
CA CYS A 482 -5.43 -23.59 -10.01
C CYS A 482 -5.97 -24.80 -9.25
N ILE A 483 -7.13 -24.65 -8.61
CA ILE A 483 -7.90 -25.79 -8.08
C ILE A 483 -9.26 -25.75 -8.77
N THR A 484 -9.61 -26.85 -9.43
CA THR A 484 -10.83 -26.97 -10.22
C THR A 484 -12.05 -27.02 -9.33
N ASP A 485 -13.18 -26.50 -9.83
CA ASP A 485 -14.46 -26.61 -9.12
C ASP A 485 -15.18 -27.93 -9.49
N GLU A 486 -14.88 -28.48 -10.67
CA GLU A 486 -15.35 -29.78 -11.16
C GLU A 486 -14.54 -30.92 -10.54
N ARG A 487 -14.93 -31.34 -9.33
CA ARG A 487 -14.24 -32.41 -8.58
C ARG A 487 -15.14 -33.63 -8.40
N PRO A 488 -14.63 -34.87 -8.61
CA PRO A 488 -15.40 -36.09 -8.42
C PRO A 488 -15.91 -36.27 -6.98
N ASN A 489 -15.07 -36.04 -5.97
CA ASN A 489 -15.46 -36.16 -4.57
C ASN A 489 -15.44 -34.81 -3.85
N MET A 490 -16.63 -34.20 -3.77
CA MET A 490 -16.85 -32.97 -3.02
C MET A 490 -16.67 -33.11 -1.50
N ALA A 491 -16.55 -34.33 -0.96
CA ALA A 491 -16.28 -34.55 0.46
C ALA A 491 -14.84 -34.20 0.85
N ILE A 492 -13.89 -34.15 -0.10
CA ILE A 492 -12.53 -33.67 0.17
C ILE A 492 -12.55 -32.13 0.16
N PRO A 493 -12.26 -31.46 1.29
CA PRO A 493 -12.27 -30.00 1.35
C PRO A 493 -11.24 -29.39 0.40
N ARG A 494 -11.56 -28.23 -0.19
CA ARG A 494 -10.64 -27.48 -1.06
C ARG A 494 -9.34 -27.11 -0.33
N SER A 495 -9.42 -26.80 0.96
CA SER A 495 -8.27 -26.54 1.83
C SER A 495 -7.35 -27.76 1.94
N THR A 496 -7.90 -28.97 2.03
CA THR A 496 -7.10 -30.20 2.03
C THR A 496 -6.34 -30.37 0.72
N ILE A 497 -6.99 -30.13 -0.43
CA ILE A 497 -6.32 -30.20 -1.73
C ILE A 497 -5.19 -29.16 -1.82
N MET A 498 -5.44 -27.92 -1.39
CA MET A 498 -4.42 -26.88 -1.37
C MET A 498 -3.23 -27.26 -0.48
N ILE A 499 -3.46 -27.71 0.75
CA ILE A 499 -2.38 -28.14 1.67
C ILE A 499 -1.54 -29.24 1.02
N ARG A 500 -2.18 -30.24 0.39
CA ARG A 500 -1.45 -31.35 -0.24
C ARG A 500 -0.71 -30.94 -1.52
N LEU A 501 -1.27 -30.00 -2.27
CA LEU A 501 -0.60 -29.39 -3.40
C LEU A 501 0.67 -28.65 -2.95
N LEU A 502 0.56 -27.80 -1.92
CA LEU A 502 1.70 -27.06 -1.37
C LEU A 502 2.75 -28.00 -0.77
N ASP A 503 2.34 -29.06 -0.08
CA ASP A 503 3.23 -30.12 0.41
C ASP A 503 4.01 -30.80 -0.73
N SER A 504 3.37 -31.00 -1.88
CA SER A 504 4.05 -31.50 -3.09
C SER A 504 4.97 -30.44 -3.71
N CYS A 505 4.57 -29.17 -3.77
CA CYS A 505 5.44 -28.07 -4.23
C CYS A 505 6.69 -27.94 -3.36
N ILE A 506 6.55 -28.06 -2.04
CA ILE A 506 7.68 -28.05 -1.08
C ILE A 506 8.64 -29.19 -1.40
N ARG A 507 8.16 -30.41 -1.62
CA ARG A 507 9.01 -31.55 -2.00
C ARG A 507 9.73 -31.32 -3.33
N THR A 508 9.03 -30.80 -4.34
CA THR A 508 9.62 -30.46 -5.64
C THR A 508 10.72 -29.42 -5.49
N LEU A 509 10.44 -28.29 -4.82
CA LEU A 509 11.42 -27.23 -4.60
C LEU A 509 12.60 -27.68 -3.73
N ALA A 510 12.36 -28.50 -2.70
CA ALA A 510 13.40 -29.09 -1.87
C ALA A 510 14.33 -30.02 -2.69
N SER A 511 13.80 -30.74 -3.68
CA SER A 511 14.62 -31.55 -4.60
C SER A 511 15.57 -30.70 -5.45
N TYR A 512 15.24 -29.43 -5.68
CA TYR A 512 16.10 -28.43 -6.31
C TYR A 512 17.00 -27.67 -5.33
N GLY A 513 17.03 -28.10 -4.06
CA GLY A 513 17.89 -27.52 -3.02
C GLY A 513 17.31 -26.28 -2.33
N MET A 514 16.06 -25.93 -2.59
CA MET A 514 15.40 -24.81 -1.91
C MET A 514 15.06 -25.18 -0.47
N ARG A 515 14.98 -24.17 0.40
CA ARG A 515 14.58 -24.31 1.82
C ARG A 515 13.36 -23.46 2.16
N ASN A 516 13.02 -22.55 1.27
CA ASN A 516 11.98 -21.57 1.43
C ASN A 516 11.14 -21.50 0.14
N MET A 517 9.91 -21.06 0.26
CA MET A 517 8.98 -20.87 -0.84
C MET A 517 8.29 -19.52 -0.76
N PHE A 518 8.23 -18.84 -1.90
CA PHE A 518 7.48 -17.62 -2.12
C PHE A 518 6.24 -17.95 -2.95
N ILE A 519 5.05 -17.53 -2.49
CA ILE A 519 3.80 -17.71 -3.21
C ILE A 519 3.25 -16.33 -3.55
N ASP A 520 3.12 -16.02 -4.83
CA ASP A 520 2.73 -14.69 -5.29
C ASP A 520 1.21 -14.51 -5.36
N ALA A 521 0.76 -13.31 -5.01
CA ALA A 521 -0.62 -12.81 -5.18
C ALA A 521 -1.73 -13.78 -4.74
N VAL A 522 -1.58 -14.31 -3.52
CA VAL A 522 -2.64 -15.08 -2.87
C VAL A 522 -3.81 -14.15 -2.55
N LYS A 523 -4.97 -14.43 -3.16
CA LYS A 523 -6.21 -13.68 -2.94
C LYS A 523 -6.72 -13.89 -1.51
N TRP A 524 -7.43 -12.90 -0.96
CA TRP A 524 -8.06 -12.90 0.37
C TRP A 524 -7.14 -12.65 1.57
N GLY A 525 -5.93 -12.13 1.33
CA GLY A 525 -5.04 -11.70 2.41
C GLY A 525 -4.74 -12.80 3.43
N ASP A 526 -4.65 -12.42 4.71
CA ASP A 526 -4.44 -13.34 5.84
C ASP A 526 -5.61 -14.32 6.06
N GLN A 527 -6.83 -13.98 5.62
CA GLN A 527 -8.00 -14.86 5.74
C GLN A 527 -7.87 -16.08 4.81
N GLY A 528 -7.23 -15.91 3.66
CA GLY A 528 -6.91 -17.01 2.74
C GLY A 528 -6.08 -18.12 3.41
N PHE A 529 -5.25 -17.79 4.42
CA PHE A 529 -4.50 -18.76 5.21
C PHE A 529 -5.37 -19.46 6.27
N GLN A 530 -6.27 -18.71 6.93
CA GLN A 530 -7.20 -19.26 7.91
C GLN A 530 -8.20 -20.25 7.28
N GLU A 531 -8.61 -20.01 6.03
CA GLU A 531 -9.42 -20.95 5.24
C GLU A 531 -8.67 -22.25 4.90
N LEU A 532 -7.33 -22.26 4.98
CA LEU A 532 -6.51 -23.46 4.83
C LEU A 532 -6.44 -24.32 6.09
N GLY A 533 -7.06 -23.91 7.19
CA GLY A 533 -7.27 -24.76 8.36
C GLY A 533 -6.05 -24.94 9.26
N THR A 534 -5.18 -23.93 9.35
CA THR A 534 -4.11 -23.86 10.36
C THR A 534 -4.55 -23.15 11.62
#